data_AF-A0A3D4IIW8-F1
#
_entry.id   AF-A0A3D4IIW8-F1
#
_cell.length_a   1.000
_cell.length_b   1.000
_cell.length_c   1.000
_cell.angle_alpha   90.00
_cell.angle_beta   90.00
_cell.angle_gamma   90.00
#
_symmetry.space_group_name_H-M   'P 1'
#
loop_
_entity.id
_entity.type
_entity.pdbx_description
1 polymer ?
#
loop_
_entity_poly.entity_id
_entity_poly.type
_entity_poly.pdbx_seq_one_letter_code
_entity_poly.pdbx_strand_id
1 'polypeptide(L)'
;MKEVSTKQRFAALDALRGWAILAMVLSGILPFGVLPNWMYHAQLPPPEHRFNPAISGLTWVDLVFPFFLFALGAALPIALRRMTLVSTPTKRLLQRFALLAFFAFALQHIRPYALQSSPNVFTWITACVGFLLLSGVFVRLPASWPLSERRFFRVLGWAGLLTLLASLTYANGTGFSVQRKDIILLFLAHMAFWGGLVWWFTRNKPLYRLALIAGLVALRLSALTSEATWATMFWAWNPVSWLFEWEYLRYLLIVLPGTMVGDWLISVLERRSQEALTGIRKSMMWLPWLLMSVPVVVCIGLQARQPGFTLLFSLGFVGMLW
;
A
#
# COMPACT_ATOMS: atom_id res chain seq x y z
N MET A 1 22.12 -18.16 -21.85
CA MET A 1 20.92 -17.57 -21.20
C MET A 1 20.39 -16.48 -22.10
N LYS A 2 19.26 -16.71 -22.78
CA LYS A 2 18.61 -15.67 -23.59
C LYS A 2 18.09 -14.58 -22.65
N GLU A 3 18.39 -13.32 -22.97
CA GLU A 3 17.79 -12.17 -22.32
C GLU A 3 16.27 -12.30 -22.38
N VAL A 4 15.64 -12.56 -21.23
CA VAL A 4 14.20 -12.41 -21.10
C VAL A 4 13.91 -10.94 -21.35
N SER A 5 13.24 -10.65 -22.48
CA SER A 5 12.78 -9.33 -22.88
C SER A 5 12.33 -8.50 -21.67
N THR A 6 13.03 -7.41 -21.45
CA THR A 6 13.11 -6.58 -20.24
C THR A 6 11.85 -5.78 -19.91
N LYS A 7 10.68 -6.18 -20.44
CA LYS A 7 9.46 -5.34 -20.47
C LYS A 7 8.14 -6.06 -20.20
N GLN A 8 8.13 -7.32 -19.76
CA GLN A 8 6.86 -7.93 -19.33
C GLN A 8 6.41 -7.31 -18.01
N ARG A 9 5.41 -6.43 -18.10
CA ARG A 9 4.64 -5.87 -16.99
C ARG A 9 3.35 -6.66 -16.86
N PHE A 10 2.90 -6.90 -15.64
CA PHE A 10 1.58 -7.51 -15.41
C PHE A 10 0.50 -6.43 -15.48
N ALA A 11 -0.13 -6.31 -16.64
CA ALA A 11 -1.21 -5.35 -16.85
C ALA A 11 -2.33 -5.49 -15.80
N ALA A 12 -2.69 -6.72 -15.42
CA ALA A 12 -3.70 -6.97 -14.40
C ALA A 12 -3.29 -6.45 -13.01
N LEU A 13 -2.02 -6.62 -12.62
CA LEU A 13 -1.50 -6.11 -11.35
C LEU A 13 -1.42 -4.58 -11.35
N ASP A 14 -0.96 -3.99 -12.46
CA ASP A 14 -0.93 -2.54 -12.64
C ASP A 14 -2.35 -1.95 -12.62
N ALA A 15 -3.32 -2.63 -13.24
CA ALA A 15 -4.74 -2.24 -13.24
C ALA A 15 -5.37 -2.32 -11.85
N LEU A 16 -5.15 -3.41 -11.10
CA LEU A 16 -5.64 -3.55 -9.72
C LEU A 16 -5.09 -2.43 -8.82
N ARG A 17 -3.80 -2.13 -8.92
CA ARG A 17 -3.19 -1.02 -8.17
C ARG A 17 -3.79 0.32 -8.58
N GLY A 18 -3.96 0.57 -9.88
CA GLY A 18 -4.54 1.80 -10.41
C GLY A 18 -5.99 2.00 -9.95
N TRP A 19 -6.80 0.95 -10.03
CA TRP A 19 -8.18 0.93 -9.54
C TRP A 19 -8.23 1.22 -8.02
N ALA A 20 -7.34 0.60 -7.23
CA ALA A 20 -7.30 0.85 -5.79
C ALA A 20 -6.91 2.30 -5.45
N ILE A 21 -5.98 2.91 -6.18
CA ILE A 21 -5.66 4.35 -6.01
C ILE A 21 -6.87 5.21 -6.34
N LEU A 22 -7.53 4.95 -7.47
CA LEU A 22 -8.71 5.70 -7.90
C LEU A 22 -9.83 5.61 -6.84
N ALA A 23 -10.13 4.40 -6.38
CA ALA A 23 -11.14 4.15 -5.35
C ALA A 23 -10.78 4.83 -4.02
N MET A 24 -9.50 4.88 -3.64
CA MET A 24 -9.03 5.52 -2.41
C MET A 24 -9.22 7.04 -2.44
N VAL A 25 -8.96 7.65 -3.61
CA VAL A 25 -9.22 9.08 -3.84
C VAL A 25 -10.73 9.35 -3.77
N LEU A 26 -11.53 8.54 -4.47
CA LEU A 26 -12.98 8.69 -4.46
C LEU A 26 -13.55 8.57 -3.05
N SER A 27 -13.17 7.55 -2.27
CA SER A 27 -13.65 7.37 -0.90
C SER A 27 -13.24 8.51 0.04
N GLY A 28 -12.09 9.14 -0.19
CA GLY A 28 -11.61 10.25 0.62
C GLY A 28 -12.27 11.61 0.32
N ILE A 29 -13.03 11.73 -0.76
CA ILE A 29 -13.66 12.99 -1.22
C ILE A 29 -15.19 12.95 -1.09
N LEU A 30 -15.77 11.81 -0.70
CA LEU A 30 -17.22 11.69 -0.55
C LEU A 30 -17.76 12.68 0.50
N PRO A 31 -18.87 13.39 0.21
CA PRO A 31 -19.51 14.26 1.18
C PRO A 31 -20.04 13.41 2.35
N PHE A 32 -19.88 13.88 3.57
CA PHE A 32 -20.35 13.18 4.77
C PHE A 32 -21.88 13.31 4.91
N GLY A 33 -22.56 12.22 5.24
CA GLY A 33 -23.98 12.18 5.62
C GLY A 33 -25.01 12.22 4.49
N VAL A 34 -24.59 12.35 3.23
CA VAL A 34 -25.50 12.54 2.07
C VAL A 34 -25.75 11.23 1.30
N LEU A 35 -24.81 10.29 1.34
CA LEU A 35 -24.88 9.06 0.57
C LEU A 35 -25.39 7.88 1.41
N PRO A 36 -25.81 6.77 0.77
CA PRO A 36 -26.19 5.56 1.50
C PRO A 36 -25.03 4.94 2.28
N ASN A 37 -25.32 4.17 3.34
CA ASN A 37 -24.31 3.60 4.25
C ASN A 37 -23.22 2.75 3.55
N TRP A 38 -23.54 2.09 2.42
CA TRP A 38 -22.58 1.28 1.67
C TRP A 38 -21.48 2.10 0.96
N MET A 39 -21.64 3.43 0.90
CA MET A 39 -20.65 4.37 0.34
C MET A 39 -19.59 4.82 1.36
N TYR A 40 -19.69 4.41 2.63
CA TYR A 40 -18.76 4.78 3.70
C TYR A 40 -18.18 3.54 4.38
N HIS A 41 -17.14 3.71 5.19
CA HIS A 41 -16.64 2.64 6.05
C HIS A 41 -17.77 2.05 6.90
N ALA A 42 -17.88 0.73 6.96
CA ALA A 42 -18.99 0.06 7.66
C ALA A 42 -19.10 0.50 9.14
N GLN A 43 -17.95 0.73 9.78
CA GLN A 43 -17.84 1.14 11.18
C GLN A 43 -17.91 2.66 11.39
N LEU A 44 -18.07 3.46 10.32
CA LEU A 44 -18.32 4.91 10.37
C LEU A 44 -19.58 5.24 9.55
N PRO A 45 -20.75 4.67 9.89
CA PRO A 45 -21.96 4.87 9.12
C PRO A 45 -22.43 6.35 9.19
N PRO A 46 -23.14 6.84 8.18
CA PRO A 46 -23.84 8.11 8.26
C PRO A 46 -25.02 8.01 9.25
N PRO A 47 -25.53 9.16 9.75
CA PRO A 47 -25.09 10.51 9.44
C PRO A 47 -23.94 11.02 10.32
N GLU A 48 -23.74 10.47 11.54
CA GLU A 48 -22.78 11.03 12.50
C GLU A 48 -21.32 10.66 12.21
N HIS A 49 -21.09 9.61 11.41
CA HIS A 49 -19.75 9.10 11.06
C HIS A 49 -18.83 8.90 12.28
N ARG A 50 -19.41 8.40 13.38
CA ARG A 50 -18.66 8.03 14.59
C ARG A 50 -18.27 6.57 14.54
N PHE A 51 -17.03 6.29 14.94
CA PHE A 51 -16.52 4.93 14.94
C PHE A 51 -17.36 4.06 15.89
N ASN A 52 -17.98 3.01 15.36
CA ASN A 52 -18.76 2.05 16.11
C ASN A 52 -18.25 0.62 15.85
N PRO A 53 -17.45 0.04 16.76
CA PRO A 53 -16.89 -1.29 16.59
C PRO A 53 -17.95 -2.41 16.68
N ALA A 54 -19.14 -2.14 17.22
CA ALA A 54 -20.22 -3.11 17.30
C ALA A 54 -20.87 -3.37 15.92
N ILE A 55 -20.65 -2.49 14.95
CA ILE A 55 -21.12 -2.69 13.58
C ILE A 55 -20.16 -3.66 12.89
N SER A 56 -20.66 -4.87 12.65
CA SER A 56 -19.97 -5.86 11.83
C SER A 56 -20.28 -5.62 10.36
N GLY A 57 -19.26 -5.74 9.51
CA GLY A 57 -19.42 -5.58 8.07
C GLY A 57 -18.16 -5.05 7.40
N LEU A 58 -18.13 -5.14 6.07
CA LEU A 58 -17.14 -4.49 5.22
C LEU A 58 -17.87 -3.88 4.03
N THR A 59 -17.52 -2.65 3.68
CA THR A 59 -17.93 -1.99 2.44
C THR A 59 -16.82 -2.05 1.41
N TRP A 60 -17.11 -1.62 0.18
CA TRP A 60 -16.06 -1.49 -0.83
C TRP A 60 -14.94 -0.55 -0.39
N VAL A 61 -15.26 0.50 0.39
CA VAL A 61 -14.30 1.46 0.94
C VAL A 61 -13.29 0.77 1.84
N ASP A 62 -13.76 -0.18 2.67
CA ASP A 62 -12.91 -0.96 3.58
C ASP A 62 -11.96 -1.91 2.84
N LEU A 63 -12.29 -2.29 1.59
CA LEU A 63 -11.49 -3.19 0.77
C LEU A 63 -10.41 -2.48 -0.06
N VAL A 64 -10.57 -1.18 -0.34
CA VAL A 64 -9.66 -0.41 -1.20
C VAL A 64 -8.22 -0.52 -0.71
N PHE A 65 -7.99 -0.30 0.58
CA PHE A 65 -6.66 -0.32 1.16
C PHE A 65 -6.04 -1.73 1.17
N PRO A 66 -6.75 -2.79 1.62
CA PRO A 66 -6.31 -4.17 1.42
C PRO A 66 -5.92 -4.53 -0.02
N PHE A 67 -6.72 -4.14 -1.02
CA PHE A 67 -6.37 -4.39 -2.42
C PHE A 67 -5.07 -3.71 -2.84
N PHE A 68 -4.87 -2.47 -2.37
CA PHE A 68 -3.63 -1.75 -2.62
C PHE A 68 -2.41 -2.43 -1.98
N LEU A 69 -2.51 -2.89 -0.73
CA LEU A 69 -1.44 -3.61 -0.03
C LEU A 69 -1.16 -4.99 -0.61
N PHE A 70 -2.20 -5.69 -1.04
CA PHE A 70 -2.05 -6.96 -1.74
C PHE A 70 -1.30 -6.77 -3.06
N ALA A 71 -1.67 -5.75 -3.84
CA ALA A 71 -0.98 -5.41 -5.09
C ALA A 71 0.48 -4.99 -4.84
N LEU A 72 0.75 -4.23 -3.77
CA LEU A 72 2.12 -3.94 -3.30
C LEU A 72 2.89 -5.24 -3.02
N GLY A 73 2.29 -6.16 -2.26
CA GLY A 73 2.85 -7.47 -1.94
C GLY A 73 3.19 -8.27 -3.20
N ALA A 74 2.26 -8.38 -4.15
CA ALA A 74 2.47 -9.09 -5.40
C ALA A 74 3.56 -8.46 -6.28
N ALA A 75 3.79 -7.15 -6.17
CA ALA A 75 4.86 -6.47 -6.89
C ALA A 75 6.26 -6.67 -6.26
N LEU A 76 6.35 -6.99 -4.97
CA LEU A 76 7.63 -7.11 -4.25
C LEU A 76 8.57 -8.18 -4.84
N PRO A 77 8.13 -9.44 -5.07
CA PRO A 77 9.00 -10.47 -5.66
C PRO A 77 9.56 -10.04 -7.03
N ILE A 78 8.71 -9.45 -7.87
CA ILE A 78 9.06 -9.01 -9.22
C ILE A 78 10.12 -7.90 -9.15
N ALA A 79 9.95 -6.95 -8.24
CA ALA A 79 10.89 -5.86 -8.05
C ALA A 79 12.21 -6.34 -7.42
N LEU A 80 12.16 -7.22 -6.42
CA LEU A 80 13.32 -7.66 -5.65
C LEU A 80 14.18 -8.68 -6.40
N ARG A 81 13.60 -9.61 -7.17
CA ARG A 81 14.38 -10.51 -8.06
C ARG A 81 15.20 -9.73 -9.09
N ARG A 82 14.72 -8.59 -9.56
CA ARG A 82 15.51 -7.71 -10.44
C ARG A 82 16.66 -7.03 -9.69
N MET A 83 16.49 -6.76 -8.39
CA MET A 83 17.51 -6.09 -7.58
C MET A 83 18.66 -7.02 -7.19
N THR A 84 18.43 -8.32 -7.03
CA THR A 84 19.48 -9.31 -6.70
C THR A 84 20.55 -9.42 -7.76
N LEU A 85 20.26 -9.04 -8.99
CA LEU A 85 21.20 -9.06 -10.10
C LEU A 85 22.20 -7.89 -10.06
N VAL A 86 21.97 -6.86 -9.22
CA VAL A 86 22.69 -5.56 -9.32
C VAL A 86 23.23 -5.08 -7.98
N SER A 87 22.78 -5.58 -6.83
CA SER A 87 23.14 -5.01 -5.52
C SER A 87 22.74 -5.88 -4.32
N THR A 88 23.25 -5.55 -3.13
CA THR A 88 22.72 -6.04 -1.86
C THR A 88 21.28 -5.52 -1.64
N PRO A 89 20.27 -6.40 -1.58
CA PRO A 89 18.87 -6.01 -1.56
C PRO A 89 18.46 -5.30 -0.28
N THR A 90 19.09 -5.62 0.86
CA THR A 90 18.81 -4.97 2.16
C THR A 90 19.16 -3.49 2.15
N LYS A 91 20.33 -3.12 1.62
CA LYS A 91 20.74 -1.71 1.48
C LYS A 91 19.76 -0.94 0.60
N ARG A 92 19.32 -1.52 -0.52
CA ARG A 92 18.33 -0.88 -1.41
C ARG A 92 16.94 -0.77 -0.79
N LEU A 93 16.50 -1.78 -0.04
CA LEU A 93 15.24 -1.71 0.71
C LEU A 93 15.28 -0.57 1.73
N LEU A 94 16.38 -0.45 2.48
CA LEU A 94 16.56 0.65 3.45
C LEU A 94 16.59 2.03 2.77
N GLN A 95 17.30 2.16 1.64
CA GLN A 95 17.31 3.40 0.86
C GLN A 95 15.91 3.78 0.35
N ARG A 96 15.14 2.81 -0.17
CA ARG A 96 13.76 3.04 -0.62
C ARG A 96 12.86 3.42 0.54
N PHE A 97 13.00 2.74 1.68
CA PHE A 97 12.28 3.08 2.89
C PHE A 97 12.56 4.52 3.33
N ALA A 98 13.83 4.90 3.45
CA ALA A 98 14.21 6.26 3.85
C ALA A 98 13.67 7.33 2.89
N LEU A 99 13.72 7.07 1.58
CA LEU A 99 13.18 7.97 0.56
C LEU A 99 11.66 8.11 0.63
N LEU A 100 10.93 6.99 0.80
CA LEU A 100 9.47 7.00 0.92
C LEU A 100 9.01 7.62 2.25
N ALA A 101 9.72 7.35 3.35
CA ALA A 101 9.46 7.98 4.63
C ALA A 101 9.69 9.49 4.55
N PHE A 102 10.82 9.94 3.99
CA PHE A 102 11.07 11.36 3.74
C PHE A 102 9.97 11.98 2.86
N PHE A 103 9.56 11.31 1.79
CA PHE A 103 8.46 11.77 0.94
C PHE A 103 7.15 11.94 1.73
N ALA A 104 6.83 11.02 2.65
CA ALA A 104 5.66 11.12 3.51
C ALA A 104 5.70 12.34 4.45
N PHE A 105 6.86 12.68 5.00
CA PHE A 105 7.04 13.90 5.80
C PHE A 105 6.94 15.15 4.94
N ALA A 106 7.75 15.23 3.88
CA ALA A 106 7.84 16.40 3.02
C ALA A 106 6.47 16.74 2.39
N LEU A 107 5.76 15.73 1.86
CA LEU A 107 4.45 15.94 1.24
C LEU A 107 3.44 16.49 2.25
N GLN A 108 3.39 15.94 3.47
CA GLN A 108 2.44 16.41 4.49
C GLN A 108 2.73 17.86 4.93
N HIS A 109 3.99 18.28 4.92
CA HIS A 109 4.38 19.65 5.28
C HIS A 109 4.03 20.68 4.19
N ILE A 110 4.01 20.28 2.90
CA ILE A 110 3.65 21.20 1.80
C ILE A 110 2.16 21.18 1.43
N ARG A 111 1.34 20.35 2.09
CA ARG A 111 -0.10 20.28 1.81
C ARG A 111 -0.81 21.58 2.18
N PRO A 112 -1.68 22.14 1.31
CA PRO A 112 -2.36 23.41 1.57
C PRO A 112 -3.09 23.44 2.92
N TYR A 113 -3.90 22.43 3.19
CA TYR A 113 -4.66 22.31 4.45
C TYR A 113 -3.81 21.93 5.67
N ALA A 114 -2.56 21.51 5.46
CA ALA A 114 -1.61 21.33 6.57
C ALA A 114 -0.93 22.65 6.95
N LEU A 115 -0.67 23.51 5.96
CA LEU A 115 -0.12 24.85 6.14
C LEU A 115 -1.11 25.77 6.87
N GLN A 116 -2.34 25.85 6.36
CA GLN A 116 -3.37 26.73 6.89
C GLN A 116 -4.75 26.08 6.83
N SER A 117 -5.59 26.33 7.85
CA SER A 117 -6.96 25.81 7.91
C SER A 117 -7.86 26.36 6.80
N SER A 118 -7.60 27.59 6.35
CA SER A 118 -8.26 28.22 5.20
C SER A 118 -7.19 28.66 4.19
N PRO A 119 -6.79 27.79 3.25
CA PRO A 119 -5.72 28.08 2.30
C PRO A 119 -6.04 29.28 1.41
N ASN A 120 -5.11 30.24 1.35
CA ASN A 120 -5.19 31.37 0.43
C ASN A 120 -4.33 31.12 -0.82
N VAL A 121 -4.31 32.07 -1.75
CA VAL A 121 -3.55 31.95 -3.02
C VAL A 121 -2.07 31.67 -2.77
N PHE A 122 -1.45 32.33 -1.77
CA PHE A 122 -0.05 32.07 -1.42
C PHE A 122 0.16 30.64 -0.90
N THR A 123 -0.74 30.11 -0.08
CA THR A 123 -0.69 28.71 0.37
C THR A 123 -0.67 27.73 -0.81
N TRP A 124 -1.51 27.96 -1.81
CA TRP A 124 -1.56 27.14 -3.02
C TRP A 124 -0.31 27.26 -3.87
N ILE A 125 0.23 28.47 -4.03
CA ILE A 125 1.51 28.71 -4.72
C ILE A 125 2.64 27.96 -3.99
N THR A 126 2.73 28.09 -2.67
CA THR A 126 3.71 27.38 -1.84
C THR A 126 3.60 25.86 -2.00
N ALA A 127 2.38 25.32 -2.03
CA ALA A 127 2.17 23.89 -2.28
C ALA A 127 2.63 23.47 -3.70
N CYS A 128 2.36 24.29 -4.72
CA CYS A 128 2.81 24.04 -6.09
C CYS A 128 4.34 24.08 -6.20
N VAL A 129 4.99 25.10 -5.61
CA VAL A 129 6.45 25.21 -5.56
C VAL A 129 7.05 24.03 -4.79
N GLY A 130 6.47 23.68 -3.65
CA GLY A 130 6.87 22.51 -2.87
C GLY A 130 6.77 21.22 -3.68
N PHE A 131 5.71 21.05 -4.46
CA PHE A 131 5.53 19.90 -5.36
C PHE A 131 6.58 19.85 -6.48
N LEU A 132 6.92 20.99 -7.08
CA LEU A 132 7.99 21.07 -8.10
C LEU A 132 9.36 20.74 -7.51
N LEU A 133 9.68 21.27 -6.32
CA LEU A 133 10.93 20.98 -5.61
C LEU A 133 11.02 19.49 -5.23
N LEU A 134 9.93 18.94 -4.70
CA LEU A 134 9.80 17.53 -4.38
C LEU A 134 9.98 16.68 -5.66
N SER A 135 9.39 17.09 -6.78
CA SER A 135 9.62 16.44 -8.07
C SER A 135 11.10 16.48 -8.48
N GLY A 136 11.78 17.61 -8.30
CA GLY A 136 13.23 17.74 -8.54
C GLY A 136 14.08 16.75 -7.74
N VAL A 137 13.64 16.37 -6.53
CA VAL A 137 14.31 15.35 -5.70
C VAL A 137 14.12 13.93 -6.26
N PHE A 138 12.91 13.59 -6.70
CA PHE A 138 12.51 12.21 -7.00
C PHE A 138 12.49 11.85 -8.50
N VAL A 139 12.42 12.83 -9.40
CA VAL A 139 12.39 12.59 -10.84
C VAL A 139 13.69 11.95 -11.32
N ARG A 140 13.56 10.95 -12.18
CA ARG A 140 14.68 10.36 -12.90
C ARG A 140 14.98 11.21 -14.12
N LEU A 141 15.99 12.08 -13.99
CA LEU A 141 16.46 12.90 -15.10
C LEU A 141 16.98 12.01 -16.26
N PRO A 142 16.81 12.45 -17.53
CA PRO A 142 17.17 11.68 -18.70
C PRO A 142 18.61 11.15 -18.66
N ALA A 143 18.80 9.93 -19.18
CA ALA A 143 20.11 9.30 -19.24
C ALA A 143 21.08 9.96 -20.26
N SER A 144 20.59 10.88 -21.08
CA SER A 144 21.37 11.66 -22.03
C SER A 144 22.08 12.87 -21.39
N TRP A 145 21.63 13.35 -20.24
CA TRP A 145 22.20 14.56 -19.63
C TRP A 145 23.55 14.28 -18.95
N PRO A 146 24.52 15.21 -18.94
CA PRO A 146 25.75 15.06 -18.17
C PRO A 146 25.50 14.76 -16.68
N LEU A 147 26.40 13.99 -16.05
CA LEU A 147 26.27 13.63 -14.63
C LEU A 147 26.31 14.87 -13.71
N SER A 148 27.07 15.90 -14.10
CA SER A 148 27.17 17.19 -13.40
C SER A 148 25.81 17.89 -13.34
N GLU A 149 25.13 18.02 -14.48
CA GLU A 149 23.80 18.63 -14.57
C GLU A 149 22.78 17.85 -13.74
N ARG A 150 22.76 16.51 -13.86
CA ARG A 150 21.84 15.69 -13.07
C ARG A 150 22.06 15.83 -11.56
N ARG A 151 23.32 15.91 -11.14
CA ARG A 151 23.67 16.15 -9.73
C ARG A 151 23.28 17.56 -9.30
N PHE A 152 23.54 18.57 -10.13
CA PHE A 152 23.19 19.96 -9.88
C PHE A 152 21.68 20.11 -9.64
N PHE A 153 20.83 19.63 -10.55
CA PHE A 153 19.37 19.69 -10.38
C PHE A 153 18.88 18.94 -9.14
N ARG A 154 19.48 17.80 -8.82
CA ARG A 154 19.12 17.06 -7.60
C ARG A 154 19.53 17.79 -6.33
N VAL A 155 20.74 18.37 -6.29
CA VAL A 155 21.22 19.17 -5.16
C VAL A 155 20.36 20.42 -5.01
N LEU A 156 20.01 21.09 -6.11
CA LEU A 156 19.11 22.24 -6.12
C LEU A 156 17.72 21.87 -5.59
N GLY A 157 17.16 20.74 -6.03
CA GLY A 157 15.88 20.22 -5.53
C GLY A 157 15.91 19.94 -4.03
N TRP A 158 16.95 19.26 -3.53
CA TRP A 158 17.12 19.00 -2.10
C TRP A 158 17.31 20.29 -1.30
N ALA A 159 18.21 21.17 -1.72
CA ALA A 159 18.49 22.43 -1.05
C ALA A 159 17.23 23.29 -0.99
N GLY A 160 16.56 23.51 -2.13
CA GLY A 160 15.33 24.29 -2.20
C GLY A 160 14.21 23.69 -1.35
N LEU A 161 14.03 22.37 -1.37
CA LEU A 161 13.00 21.71 -0.56
C LEU A 161 13.29 21.85 0.94
N LEU A 162 14.54 21.62 1.37
CA LEU A 162 14.91 21.73 2.79
C LEU A 162 14.80 23.19 3.28
N THR A 163 15.23 24.17 2.47
CA THR A 163 15.04 25.59 2.77
C THR A 163 13.57 25.94 2.88
N LEU A 164 12.73 25.46 1.95
CA LEU A 164 11.29 25.65 2.02
C LEU A 164 10.75 25.07 3.33
N LEU A 165 10.98 23.77 3.60
CA LEU A 165 10.49 23.10 4.81
C LEU A 165 10.93 23.78 6.11
N ALA A 166 12.15 24.31 6.16
CA ALA A 166 12.68 25.04 7.31
C ALA A 166 12.05 26.44 7.50
N SER A 167 11.55 27.06 6.42
CA SER A 167 10.95 28.41 6.45
C SER A 167 9.44 28.42 6.68
N LEU A 168 8.77 27.26 6.57
CA LEU A 168 7.32 27.16 6.74
C LEU A 168 6.90 27.30 8.20
N THR A 169 5.90 28.15 8.43
CA THR A 169 5.14 28.24 9.68
C THR A 169 3.73 27.72 9.45
N TYR A 170 3.21 26.96 10.41
CA TYR A 170 1.91 26.30 10.31
C TYR A 170 0.85 27.04 11.12
N ALA A 171 -0.44 26.73 10.91
CA ALA A 171 -1.57 27.40 11.57
C ALA A 171 -1.50 27.46 13.10
N ASN A 172 -0.81 26.50 13.73
CA ASN A 172 -0.58 26.43 15.18
C ASN A 172 0.66 27.22 15.64
N GLY A 173 1.27 28.03 14.79
CA GLY A 173 2.47 28.81 15.08
C GLY A 173 3.77 28.00 15.16
N THR A 174 3.71 26.68 14.99
CA THR A 174 4.92 25.83 15.04
C THR A 174 5.65 25.84 13.70
N GLY A 175 6.94 25.50 13.72
CA GLY A 175 7.72 25.18 12.53
C GLY A 175 7.60 23.71 12.12
N PHE A 176 8.63 23.19 11.46
CA PHE A 176 8.74 21.78 11.08
C PHE A 176 8.55 20.83 12.27
N SER A 177 7.80 19.74 12.07
CA SER A 177 7.57 18.74 13.11
C SER A 177 7.58 17.33 12.54
N VAL A 178 8.38 16.44 13.15
CA VAL A 178 8.41 15.02 12.78
C VAL A 178 7.08 14.30 13.05
N GLN A 179 6.15 14.90 13.79
CA GLN A 179 4.82 14.32 13.99
C GLN A 179 3.86 14.63 12.84
N ARG A 180 4.17 15.63 12.00
CA ARG A 180 3.37 15.99 10.83
C ARG A 180 3.80 15.12 9.65
N LYS A 181 3.16 13.95 9.53
CA LYS A 181 3.49 12.95 8.50
C LYS A 181 2.25 12.47 7.77
N ASP A 182 2.40 12.11 6.50
CA ASP A 182 1.36 11.38 5.80
C ASP A 182 1.36 9.93 6.27
N ILE A 183 0.32 9.56 7.02
CA ILE A 183 0.21 8.25 7.65
C ILE A 183 0.14 7.14 6.59
N ILE A 184 -0.59 7.35 5.49
CA ILE A 184 -0.75 6.35 4.42
C ILE A 184 0.58 6.09 3.72
N LEU A 185 1.31 7.13 3.30
CA LEU A 185 2.59 6.99 2.62
C LEU A 185 3.66 6.39 3.53
N LEU A 186 3.72 6.83 4.78
CA LEU A 186 4.66 6.27 5.75
C LEU A 186 4.33 4.79 6.01
N PHE A 187 3.06 4.46 6.18
CA PHE A 187 2.58 3.09 6.29
C PHE A 187 3.01 2.23 5.10
N LEU A 188 2.86 2.73 3.87
CA LEU A 188 3.27 2.02 2.66
C LEU A 188 4.78 1.79 2.60
N ALA A 189 5.58 2.75 3.06
CA ALA A 189 7.02 2.60 3.20
C ALA A 189 7.35 1.39 4.11
N HIS A 190 6.66 1.27 5.25
CA HIS A 190 6.82 0.14 6.17
C HIS A 190 6.44 -1.19 5.54
N MET A 191 5.28 -1.26 4.90
CA MET A 191 4.81 -2.50 4.28
C MET A 191 5.72 -2.96 3.15
N ALA A 192 6.24 -2.03 2.36
CA ALA A 192 7.21 -2.33 1.31
C ALA A 192 8.56 -2.80 1.90
N PHE A 193 9.02 -2.18 2.99
CA PHE A 193 10.27 -2.55 3.67
C PHE A 193 10.17 -3.92 4.33
N TRP A 194 9.23 -4.11 5.26
CA TRP A 194 9.08 -5.33 6.03
C TRP A 194 8.59 -6.49 5.17
N GLY A 195 7.61 -6.27 4.29
CA GLY A 195 7.18 -7.27 3.33
C GLY A 195 8.31 -7.70 2.41
N GLY A 196 9.14 -6.74 1.95
CA GLY A 196 10.31 -7.02 1.13
C GLY A 196 11.39 -7.80 1.88
N LEU A 197 11.63 -7.46 3.15
CA LEU A 197 12.61 -8.14 4.01
C LEU A 197 12.19 -9.58 4.33
N VAL A 198 10.92 -9.79 4.71
CA VAL A 198 10.37 -11.13 4.96
C VAL A 198 10.43 -11.96 3.68
N TRP A 199 10.00 -11.40 2.54
CA TRP A 199 10.10 -12.10 1.26
C TRP A 199 11.55 -12.46 0.94
N TRP A 200 12.49 -11.53 1.16
CA TRP A 200 13.92 -11.76 0.91
C TRP A 200 14.45 -13.00 1.64
N PHE A 201 14.18 -13.10 2.95
CA PHE A 201 14.62 -14.24 3.76
C PHE A 201 13.85 -15.54 3.48
N THR A 202 12.62 -15.44 2.95
CA THR A 202 11.75 -16.60 2.68
C THR A 202 11.60 -16.95 1.19
N ARG A 203 12.35 -16.31 0.30
CA ARG A 203 12.19 -16.42 -1.17
C ARG A 203 12.25 -17.84 -1.72
N ASN A 204 13.09 -18.69 -1.13
CA ASN A 204 13.30 -20.09 -1.53
C ASN A 204 12.52 -21.07 -0.63
N LYS A 205 11.77 -20.55 0.34
CA LYS A 205 11.22 -21.30 1.46
C LYS A 205 9.78 -20.85 1.75
N PRO A 206 8.81 -21.09 0.85
CA PRO A 206 7.44 -20.60 0.98
C PRO A 206 6.75 -21.09 2.26
N LEU A 207 7.11 -22.29 2.76
CA LEU A 207 6.61 -22.83 4.03
C LEU A 207 6.93 -21.93 5.22
N TYR A 208 8.11 -21.30 5.26
CA TYR A 208 8.46 -20.37 6.34
C TYR A 208 7.63 -19.09 6.26
N ARG A 209 7.25 -18.65 5.06
CA ARG A 209 6.35 -17.52 4.89
C ARG A 209 4.94 -17.85 5.36
N LEU A 210 4.44 -19.05 5.06
CA LEU A 210 3.18 -19.56 5.60
C LEU A 210 3.20 -19.68 7.12
N ALA A 211 4.29 -20.22 7.68
CA ALA A 211 4.49 -20.29 9.13
C ALA A 211 4.50 -18.89 9.78
N LEU A 212 5.14 -17.91 9.15
CA LEU A 212 5.12 -16.51 9.62
C LEU A 212 3.70 -15.93 9.56
N ILE A 213 2.95 -16.15 8.47
CA ILE A 213 1.55 -15.71 8.37
C ILE A 213 0.73 -16.35 9.49
N ALA A 214 0.82 -17.67 9.67
CA ALA A 214 0.12 -18.38 10.73
C ALA A 214 0.49 -17.86 12.12
N GLY A 215 1.78 -17.60 12.36
CA GLY A 215 2.27 -16.99 13.61
C GLY A 215 1.72 -15.58 13.85
N LEU A 216 1.66 -14.74 12.81
CA LEU A 216 1.06 -13.40 12.89
C LEU A 216 -0.45 -13.47 13.16
N VAL A 217 -1.17 -14.42 12.54
CA VAL A 217 -2.59 -14.65 12.82
C VAL A 217 -2.77 -15.10 14.28
N ALA A 218 -2.02 -16.09 14.73
CA ALA A 218 -2.08 -16.58 16.11
C ALA A 218 -1.78 -15.47 17.12
N LEU A 219 -0.76 -14.65 16.86
CA LEU A 219 -0.40 -13.50 17.69
C LEU A 219 -1.49 -12.43 17.70
N ARG A 220 -2.16 -12.20 16.57
CA ARG A 220 -3.27 -11.24 16.49
C ARG A 220 -4.50 -11.75 17.24
N LEU A 221 -4.85 -13.02 17.07
CA LEU A 221 -5.97 -13.65 17.78
C LEU A 221 -5.72 -13.69 19.29
N SER A 222 -4.49 -14.01 19.71
CA SER A 222 -4.08 -13.98 21.11
C SER A 222 -4.22 -12.57 21.72
N ALA A 223 -3.91 -11.53 20.95
CA ALA A 223 -4.04 -10.15 21.41
C ALA A 223 -5.48 -9.59 21.39
N LEU A 224 -6.47 -10.36 20.88
CA LEU A 224 -7.88 -9.98 20.94
C LEU A 224 -8.55 -10.41 22.26
N THR A 225 -7.86 -11.21 23.09
CA THR A 225 -8.35 -11.52 24.43
C THR A 225 -8.18 -10.31 25.34
N SER A 226 -9.16 -10.07 26.23
CA SER A 226 -9.26 -8.87 27.08
C SER A 226 -8.22 -8.77 28.20
N GLU A 227 -7.32 -9.75 28.31
CA GLU A 227 -6.27 -9.77 29.33
C GLU A 227 -4.98 -9.12 28.79
N ALA A 228 -4.22 -8.49 29.68
CA ALA A 228 -2.90 -7.93 29.39
C ALA A 228 -1.88 -9.05 29.13
N THR A 229 -2.00 -9.74 28.00
CA THR A 229 -1.09 -10.80 27.57
C THR A 229 0.21 -10.22 27.00
N TRP A 230 1.28 -11.02 26.96
CA TRP A 230 2.51 -10.63 26.26
C TRP A 230 2.27 -10.28 24.78
N ALA A 231 1.21 -10.84 24.16
CA ALA A 231 0.82 -10.54 22.80
C ALA A 231 0.28 -9.10 22.66
N THR A 232 -0.51 -8.61 23.62
CA THR A 232 -0.94 -7.20 23.62
C THR A 232 0.24 -6.25 23.86
N MET A 233 1.18 -6.62 24.74
CA MET A 233 2.44 -5.87 24.93
C MET A 233 3.29 -5.82 23.66
N PHE A 234 3.40 -6.93 22.93
CA PHE A 234 4.11 -6.98 21.66
C PHE A 234 3.53 -5.97 20.66
N TRP A 235 2.20 -5.91 20.52
CA TRP A 235 1.57 -4.97 19.59
C TRP A 235 1.63 -3.51 20.07
N ALA A 236 1.65 -3.29 21.38
CA ALA A 236 1.75 -1.96 21.98
C ALA A 236 3.20 -1.39 21.97
N TRP A 237 4.20 -2.22 21.66
CA TRP A 237 5.59 -1.80 21.68
C TRP A 237 5.87 -0.74 20.59
N ASN A 238 6.06 0.52 20.96
CA ASN A 238 6.25 1.60 20.01
C ASN A 238 7.45 2.49 20.37
N PRO A 239 8.69 2.06 20.08
CA PRO A 239 9.89 2.78 20.52
C PRO A 239 10.12 4.10 19.78
N VAL A 240 9.62 4.23 18.53
CA VAL A 240 9.87 5.40 17.67
C VAL A 240 8.56 5.82 17.00
N SER A 241 7.60 6.27 17.79
CA SER A 241 6.23 6.57 17.34
C SER A 241 6.12 7.57 16.18
N TRP A 242 7.11 8.45 16.02
CA TRP A 242 7.13 9.39 14.90
C TRP A 242 7.47 8.71 13.56
N LEU A 243 8.34 7.69 13.58
CA LEU A 243 8.78 7.00 12.36
C LEU A 243 8.04 5.69 12.12
N PHE A 244 7.80 4.92 13.17
CA PHE A 244 7.43 3.50 13.07
C PHE A 244 6.35 3.17 14.10
N GLU A 245 5.19 2.68 13.64
CA GLU A 245 4.15 2.13 14.52
C GLU A 245 4.15 0.61 14.39
N TRP A 246 4.56 -0.09 15.46
CA TRP A 246 4.72 -1.55 15.46
C TRP A 246 3.42 -2.29 15.19
N GLU A 247 2.32 -1.68 15.58
CA GLU A 247 0.98 -2.14 15.28
C GLU A 247 0.76 -2.40 13.78
N TYR A 248 1.44 -1.66 12.89
CA TYR A 248 1.30 -1.80 11.45
C TYR A 248 1.83 -3.13 10.91
N LEU A 249 2.66 -3.87 11.65
CA LEU A 249 3.14 -5.19 11.20
C LEU A 249 1.99 -6.20 11.02
N ARG A 250 0.82 -5.99 11.63
CA ARG A 250 -0.37 -6.83 11.40
C ARG A 250 -0.80 -6.86 9.93
N TYR A 251 -0.55 -5.78 9.19
CA TYR A 251 -0.95 -5.68 7.79
C TYR A 251 -0.04 -6.48 6.84
N LEU A 252 1.06 -7.04 7.35
CA LEU A 252 1.80 -8.10 6.66
C LEU A 252 0.92 -9.31 6.37
N LEU A 253 -0.16 -9.53 7.12
CA LEU A 253 -1.17 -10.56 6.81
C LEU A 253 -1.82 -10.36 5.43
N ILE A 254 -1.81 -9.14 4.87
CA ILE A 254 -2.30 -8.85 3.52
C ILE A 254 -1.14 -8.87 2.51
N VAL A 255 0.00 -8.28 2.88
CA VAL A 255 1.16 -8.14 1.99
C VAL A 255 1.77 -9.51 1.66
N LEU A 256 1.93 -10.40 2.64
CA LEU A 256 2.64 -11.67 2.48
C LEU A 256 1.92 -12.66 1.56
N PRO A 257 0.58 -12.87 1.65
CA PRO A 257 -0.15 -13.60 0.61
C PRO A 257 0.06 -12.99 -0.78
N GLY A 258 0.05 -11.66 -0.88
CA GLY A 258 0.39 -10.94 -2.11
C GLY A 258 1.77 -11.35 -2.63
N THR A 259 2.80 -11.41 -1.79
CA THR A 259 4.14 -11.85 -2.22
C THR A 259 4.18 -13.29 -2.74
N MET A 260 3.32 -14.18 -2.24
CA MET A 260 3.23 -15.56 -2.76
C MET A 260 2.61 -15.58 -4.16
N VAL A 261 1.55 -14.78 -4.37
CA VAL A 261 0.98 -14.57 -5.70
C VAL A 261 1.99 -13.94 -6.65
N GLY A 262 2.82 -13.01 -6.15
CA GLY A 262 3.93 -12.44 -6.94
C GLY A 262 4.98 -13.48 -7.35
N ASP A 263 5.34 -14.42 -6.48
CA ASP A 263 6.22 -15.55 -6.83
C ASP A 263 5.58 -16.46 -7.90
N TRP A 264 4.28 -16.75 -7.77
CA TRP A 264 3.52 -17.52 -8.76
C TRP A 264 3.46 -16.81 -10.11
N LEU A 265 3.14 -15.51 -10.13
CA LEU A 265 3.11 -14.69 -11.34
C LEU A 265 4.43 -14.75 -12.11
N ILE A 266 5.57 -14.70 -11.40
CA ILE A 266 6.90 -14.82 -12.02
C ILE A 266 7.07 -16.18 -12.69
N SER A 267 6.68 -17.27 -12.02
CA SER A 267 6.75 -18.61 -12.62
C SER A 267 5.87 -18.74 -13.87
N VAL A 268 4.74 -18.05 -13.92
CA VAL A 268 3.87 -17.98 -15.11
C VAL A 268 4.57 -17.24 -16.26
N LEU A 269 5.28 -16.14 -15.98
CA LEU A 269 6.05 -15.45 -17.04
C LEU A 269 7.19 -16.31 -17.57
N GLU A 270 7.91 -16.99 -16.68
CA GLU A 270 9.01 -17.89 -17.07
C GLU A 270 8.47 -18.98 -18.01
N ARG A 271 7.32 -19.59 -17.70
CA ARG A 271 6.63 -20.58 -18.55
C ARG A 271 6.10 -19.98 -19.86
N ARG A 272 5.43 -18.82 -19.82
CA ARG A 272 4.90 -18.13 -21.02
C ARG A 272 6.00 -17.63 -21.96
N SER A 273 7.22 -17.43 -21.47
CA SER A 273 8.36 -17.11 -22.34
C SER A 273 8.84 -18.33 -23.15
N GLN A 274 8.47 -19.55 -22.73
CA GLN A 274 8.83 -20.81 -23.38
C GLN A 274 7.71 -21.38 -24.26
N GLU A 275 6.44 -21.13 -23.95
CA GLU A 275 5.30 -21.54 -24.76
C GLU A 275 4.73 -20.38 -25.58
N ALA A 276 4.71 -20.52 -26.91
CA ALA A 276 4.01 -19.60 -27.79
C ALA A 276 2.52 -19.54 -27.38
N LEU A 277 2.02 -18.33 -27.09
CA LEU A 277 0.65 -18.08 -26.61
C LEU A 277 -0.39 -18.81 -27.47
N THR A 278 -0.90 -19.93 -26.97
CA THR A 278 -2.17 -20.46 -27.44
C THR A 278 -3.26 -19.48 -27.00
N GLY A 279 -4.09 -19.05 -27.95
CA GLY A 279 -5.08 -17.98 -27.74
C GLY A 279 -5.97 -18.25 -26.52
N ILE A 280 -6.32 -17.18 -25.81
CA ILE A 280 -7.32 -17.24 -24.73
C ILE A 280 -8.57 -17.91 -25.30
N ARG A 281 -8.92 -19.09 -24.79
CA ARG A 281 -10.18 -19.75 -25.18
C ARG A 281 -11.32 -18.79 -24.84
N LYS A 282 -12.16 -18.45 -25.82
CA LYS A 282 -13.36 -17.61 -25.61
C LYS A 282 -14.21 -18.09 -24.42
N SER A 283 -14.15 -19.39 -24.13
CA SER A 283 -14.79 -20.03 -22.97
C SER A 283 -14.25 -19.62 -21.60
N MET A 284 -13.21 -18.78 -21.49
CA MET A 284 -12.65 -18.30 -20.21
C MET A 284 -12.93 -16.81 -19.96
N MET A 285 -13.68 -16.14 -20.84
CA MET A 285 -13.98 -14.70 -20.72
C MET A 285 -14.92 -14.36 -19.54
N TRP A 286 -15.64 -15.34 -18.99
CA TRP A 286 -16.51 -15.16 -17.83
C TRP A 286 -15.74 -15.19 -16.50
N LEU A 287 -14.53 -15.76 -16.47
CA LEU A 287 -13.75 -15.97 -15.25
C LEU A 287 -13.41 -14.66 -14.49
N PRO A 288 -13.03 -13.54 -15.15
CA PRO A 288 -12.78 -12.29 -14.43
C PRO A 288 -14.04 -11.73 -13.76
N TRP A 289 -15.20 -11.84 -14.41
CA TRP A 289 -16.49 -11.40 -13.86
C TRP A 289 -16.88 -12.22 -12.65
N LEU A 290 -16.68 -13.53 -12.76
CA LEU A 290 -16.86 -14.44 -11.66
C LEU A 290 -15.94 -14.07 -10.47
N LEU A 291 -14.65 -13.84 -10.70
CA LEU A 291 -13.71 -13.43 -9.65
C LEU A 291 -14.07 -12.07 -9.03
N MET A 292 -14.58 -11.12 -9.82
CA MET A 292 -15.07 -9.83 -9.32
C MET A 292 -16.37 -9.93 -8.52
N SER A 293 -17.19 -10.95 -8.76
CA SER A 293 -18.42 -11.16 -7.98
C SER A 293 -18.14 -11.53 -6.52
N VAL A 294 -16.98 -12.11 -6.22
CA VAL A 294 -16.66 -12.56 -4.85
C VAL A 294 -16.57 -11.41 -3.86
N PRO A 295 -15.75 -10.36 -4.08
CA PRO A 295 -15.76 -9.19 -3.20
C PRO A 295 -17.14 -8.56 -3.04
N VAL A 296 -17.95 -8.53 -4.12
CA VAL A 296 -19.30 -7.97 -4.10
C VAL A 296 -20.23 -8.79 -3.21
N VAL A 297 -20.27 -10.11 -3.39
CA VAL A 297 -21.08 -11.01 -2.57
C VAL A 297 -20.61 -11.01 -1.11
N VAL A 298 -19.30 -10.90 -0.87
CA VAL A 298 -18.76 -10.77 0.49
C VAL A 298 -19.23 -9.47 1.14
N CYS A 299 -19.13 -8.33 0.45
CA CYS A 299 -19.64 -7.05 0.97
C CYS A 299 -21.14 -7.11 1.24
N ILE A 300 -21.93 -7.60 0.29
CA ILE A 300 -23.39 -7.71 0.43
C ILE A 300 -23.75 -8.65 1.59
N GLY A 301 -23.16 -9.83 1.63
CA GLY A 301 -23.47 -10.85 2.64
C GLY A 301 -23.06 -10.43 4.05
N LEU A 302 -21.91 -9.77 4.20
CA LEU A 302 -21.50 -9.19 5.49
C LEU A 302 -22.40 -8.02 5.89
N GLN A 303 -22.76 -7.14 4.95
CA GLN A 303 -23.64 -6.01 5.22
C GLN A 303 -25.07 -6.45 5.57
N ALA A 304 -25.57 -7.51 4.93
CA ALA A 304 -26.86 -8.13 5.23
C ALA A 304 -26.86 -8.97 6.52
N ARG A 305 -25.74 -9.01 7.26
CA ARG A 305 -25.54 -9.84 8.47
C ARG A 305 -25.81 -11.32 8.23
N GLN A 306 -25.39 -11.82 7.06
CA GLN A 306 -25.47 -13.22 6.67
C GLN A 306 -24.06 -13.84 6.58
N PRO A 307 -23.31 -13.95 7.70
CA PRO A 307 -21.94 -14.46 7.68
C PRO A 307 -21.88 -15.92 7.26
N GLY A 308 -22.88 -16.73 7.60
CA GLY A 308 -22.97 -18.13 7.19
C GLY A 308 -23.08 -18.29 5.67
N PHE A 309 -24.00 -17.55 5.03
CA PHE A 309 -24.11 -17.51 3.58
C PHE A 309 -22.81 -17.02 2.93
N THR A 310 -22.23 -15.94 3.46
CA THR A 310 -20.99 -15.37 2.93
C THR A 310 -19.83 -16.37 2.97
N LEU A 311 -19.69 -17.10 4.08
CA LEU A 311 -18.68 -18.13 4.25
C LEU A 311 -18.91 -19.30 3.29
N LEU A 312 -20.14 -19.83 3.23
CA LEU A 312 -20.48 -20.96 2.36
C LEU A 312 -20.29 -20.59 0.89
N PHE A 313 -20.70 -19.39 0.47
CA PHE A 313 -20.46 -18.89 -0.87
C PHE A 313 -18.95 -18.81 -1.17
N SER A 314 -18.16 -18.25 -0.24
CA SER A 314 -16.71 -18.12 -0.43
C SER A 314 -16.01 -19.49 -0.51
N LEU A 315 -16.43 -20.46 0.31
CA LEU A 315 -15.91 -21.83 0.28
C LEU A 315 -16.32 -22.57 -1.00
N GLY A 316 -17.59 -22.50 -1.38
CA GLY A 316 -18.10 -23.08 -2.62
C GLY A 316 -17.42 -22.48 -3.85
N PHE A 317 -17.15 -21.18 -3.81
CA PHE A 317 -16.39 -20.48 -4.83
C PHE A 317 -14.97 -21.01 -5.00
N VAL A 318 -14.24 -21.17 -3.88
CA VAL A 318 -12.89 -21.76 -3.89
C VAL A 318 -12.95 -23.20 -4.42
N GLY A 319 -13.95 -23.98 -4.03
CA GLY A 319 -14.17 -25.34 -4.53
C GLY A 319 -14.43 -25.41 -6.03
N MET A 320 -15.09 -24.41 -6.64
CA MET A 320 -15.32 -24.35 -8.09
C MET A 320 -14.07 -23.99 -8.91
N LEU A 321 -13.07 -23.37 -8.28
CA LEU A 321 -11.82 -22.96 -8.95
C LEU A 321 -10.74 -24.06 -8.95
N TRP A 322 -10.93 -25.12 -8.17
CA TRP A 322 -10.05 -26.30 -8.08
C TRP A 322 -10.60 -27.45 -8.92
#